data_AF-A0A2L0CV66-F1
#
_entry.id   AF-A0A2L0CV66-F1
#
_cell.length_a   1.000
_cell.length_b   1.000
_cell.length_c   1.000
_cell.angle_alpha   90.00
_cell.angle_beta   90.00
_cell.angle_gamma   90.00
#
_symmetry.space_group_name_H-M   'P 1'
#
loop_
_entity.id
_entity.type
_entity.pdbx_description
1 polymer ?
#
loop_
_entity_poly.entity_id
_entity_poly.type
_entity_poly.pdbx_seq_one_letter_code
_entity_poly.pdbx_strand_id
1 'polypeptide(L)'
;FETKLINTLIFKFLPVPLFRNVTLKCLTEIAGVTVGNYDEMFGLLLSLTMAKLEVMLPLETDIKTAYAMGQDQEQNFIQNLAMFLCTFLKEHGVLVEQNVPLLKNALHYLVLISAVDEVEIFKICLEYWNVLTGELYREVSYAGPNPNFFGGGGGGGGGGGRRLLYQDCLNRVRYIMISRMAKPEEVLVVENDNGEVVREFMKDTDSINLYKNMRETLVYLTHLDYADTERIMTEKLQNQVNGSEWSWKNLNTLCWAIGSISGAMHEEDEKRFLVTVIKDLLGLCEQKRGKDNKAIIASNIMYVVGQYPRFLRAHWKFLKTVVNKLFEFMHETHDGVQD
;
A
#
# COMPACT_ATOMS: atom_id res chain seq x y z
N PHE A 1 21.56 -5.29 27.49
CA PHE A 1 20.33 -4.78 28.13
C PHE A 1 20.52 -4.37 29.59
N GLU A 2 21.49 -4.93 30.32
CA GLU A 2 21.74 -4.62 31.74
C GLU A 2 22.51 -3.30 32.00
N THR A 3 23.00 -2.64 30.94
CA THR A 3 23.82 -1.41 31.03
C THR A 3 22.98 -0.16 30.71
N LYS A 4 23.52 1.03 31.03
CA LYS A 4 22.91 2.32 30.68
C LYS A 4 23.07 2.72 29.19
N LEU A 5 23.43 1.77 28.32
CA LEU A 5 23.76 2.03 26.92
C LEU A 5 22.57 2.61 26.15
N ILE A 6 21.40 1.96 26.22
CA ILE A 6 20.17 2.39 25.50
C ILE A 6 19.80 3.83 25.89
N ASN A 7 19.75 4.10 27.21
CA ASN A 7 19.50 5.45 27.72
C ASN A 7 20.54 6.46 27.21
N THR A 8 21.82 6.09 27.17
CA THR A 8 22.88 6.99 26.71
C THR A 8 22.72 7.31 25.22
N LEU A 9 22.44 6.29 24.38
CA LEU A 9 22.17 6.47 22.95
C LEU A 9 20.99 7.42 22.71
N ILE A 10 19.85 7.14 23.33
CA ILE A 10 18.61 7.90 23.12
C ILE A 10 18.70 9.33 23.66
N PHE A 11 19.25 9.53 24.86
CA PHE A 11 19.21 10.85 25.50
C PHE A 11 20.38 11.76 25.13
N LYS A 12 21.57 11.21 24.83
CA LYS A 12 22.76 12.02 24.53
C LYS A 12 23.04 12.18 23.05
N PHE A 13 22.75 11.16 22.23
CA PHE A 13 23.23 11.14 20.85
C PHE A 13 22.11 11.26 19.81
N LEU A 14 20.95 10.61 20.03
CA LEU A 14 19.83 10.67 19.08
C LEU A 14 19.33 12.10 18.78
N PRO A 15 19.20 13.04 19.75
CA PRO A 15 18.73 14.39 19.47
C PRO A 15 19.72 15.24 18.69
N VAL A 16 21.01 14.90 18.75
CA VAL A 16 22.11 15.69 18.18
C VAL A 16 22.24 15.36 16.68
N PRO A 17 22.01 16.32 15.75
CA PRO A 17 21.97 16.04 14.31
C PRO A 17 23.18 15.27 13.77
N LEU A 18 24.39 15.61 14.25
CA LEU A 18 25.64 14.96 13.85
C LEU A 18 25.69 13.45 14.17
N PHE A 19 25.05 13.02 15.26
CA PHE A 19 25.09 11.63 15.72
C PHE A 19 23.78 10.87 15.48
N ARG A 20 22.71 11.57 15.13
CA ARG A 20 21.34 11.06 15.01
C ARG A 20 21.25 9.80 14.14
N ASN A 21 21.79 9.86 12.92
CA ASN A 21 21.72 8.76 11.96
C ASN A 21 22.43 7.50 12.45
N VAL A 22 23.67 7.62 12.92
CA VAL A 22 24.44 6.47 13.44
C VAL A 22 23.79 5.91 14.69
N THR A 23 23.30 6.78 15.58
CA THR A 23 22.59 6.36 16.79
C THR A 23 21.35 5.55 16.45
N LEU A 24 20.55 6.02 15.50
CA LEU A 24 19.33 5.31 15.09
C LEU A 24 19.65 3.96 14.47
N LYS A 25 20.70 3.85 13.65
CA LYS A 25 21.19 2.56 13.15
C LYS A 25 21.56 1.60 14.29
N CYS A 26 22.28 2.07 15.31
CA CYS A 26 22.57 1.24 16.49
C CYS A 26 21.30 0.80 17.23
N LEU A 27 20.29 1.68 17.35
CA LEU A 27 19.01 1.33 17.97
C LEU A 27 18.24 0.30 17.13
N THR A 28 18.33 0.37 15.80
CA THR A 28 17.77 -0.65 14.88
C THR A 28 18.41 -2.01 15.11
N GLU A 29 19.74 -2.09 15.19
CA GLU A 29 20.44 -3.35 15.46
C GLU A 29 20.03 -3.93 16.83
N ILE A 30 19.87 -3.09 17.85
CA ILE A 30 19.39 -3.52 19.17
C ILE A 30 17.94 -4.03 19.07
N ALA A 31 17.09 -3.35 18.30
CA ALA A 31 15.69 -3.71 18.09
C ALA A 31 15.49 -5.01 17.29
N GLY A 32 16.50 -5.46 16.54
CA GLY A 32 16.47 -6.73 15.81
C GLY A 32 16.92 -7.94 16.63
N VAL A 33 17.32 -7.74 17.90
CA VAL A 33 17.82 -8.84 18.74
C VAL A 33 16.65 -9.67 19.29
N THR A 34 16.59 -10.95 18.93
CA THR A 34 15.59 -11.90 19.43
C THR A 34 16.13 -12.66 20.65
N VAL A 35 15.94 -12.09 21.84
CA VAL A 35 16.29 -12.72 23.13
C VAL A 35 15.11 -12.72 24.08
N GLY A 36 14.87 -13.86 24.73
CA GLY A 36 13.87 -13.95 25.80
C GLY A 36 14.29 -13.19 27.07
N ASN A 37 13.31 -12.87 27.91
CA ASN A 37 13.46 -12.23 29.24
C ASN A 37 13.86 -10.74 29.25
N TYR A 38 13.80 -10.04 28.12
CA TYR A 38 14.09 -8.60 28.04
C TYR A 38 12.93 -7.76 27.47
N ASP A 39 11.71 -8.29 27.48
CA ASP A 39 10.51 -7.65 26.92
C ASP A 39 10.29 -6.23 27.46
N GLU A 40 10.48 -6.02 28.77
CA GLU A 40 10.39 -4.70 29.40
C GLU A 40 11.42 -3.72 28.81
N MET A 41 12.62 -4.19 28.50
CA MET A 41 13.69 -3.35 27.94
C MET A 41 13.40 -2.99 26.48
N PHE A 42 12.79 -3.88 25.70
CA PHE A 42 12.31 -3.58 24.35
C PHE A 42 11.14 -2.58 24.37
N GLY A 43 10.18 -2.77 25.28
CA GLY A 43 9.11 -1.79 25.50
C GLY A 43 9.65 -0.41 25.88
N LEU A 44 10.67 -0.35 26.74
CA LEU A 44 11.36 0.88 27.12
C LEU A 44 12.14 1.49 25.93
N LEU A 45 12.83 0.66 25.15
CA LEU A 45 13.57 1.09 23.95
C LEU A 45 12.66 1.84 22.97
N LEU A 46 11.51 1.27 22.61
CA LEU A 46 10.57 1.95 21.71
C LEU A 46 9.99 3.20 22.38
N SER A 47 9.53 3.10 23.63
CA SER A 47 8.89 4.21 24.34
C SER A 47 9.80 5.44 24.42
N LEU A 48 11.06 5.25 24.81
CA LEU A 48 12.03 6.34 24.94
C LEU A 48 12.45 6.90 23.57
N THR A 49 12.61 6.04 22.57
CA THR A 49 12.98 6.47 21.21
C THR A 49 11.86 7.30 20.60
N MET A 50 10.60 6.86 20.71
CA MET A 50 9.41 7.58 20.25
C MET A 50 9.25 8.92 20.95
N ALA A 51 9.44 8.98 22.27
CA ALA A 51 9.38 10.24 23.01
C ALA A 51 10.42 11.28 22.53
N LYS A 52 11.60 10.85 22.08
CA LYS A 52 12.58 11.76 21.44
C LYS A 52 12.23 12.06 19.99
N LEU A 53 11.70 11.09 19.26
CA LEU A 53 11.30 11.26 17.88
C LEU A 53 10.19 12.31 17.73
N GLU A 54 9.16 12.27 18.57
CA GLU A 54 8.04 13.23 18.53
C GLU A 54 8.48 14.68 18.77
N VAL A 55 9.58 14.89 19.49
CA VAL A 55 10.18 16.22 19.67
C VAL A 55 10.98 16.65 18.43
N MET A 56 11.66 15.71 17.76
CA MET A 56 12.50 16.00 16.59
C MET A 56 11.71 16.10 15.29
N LEU A 57 10.62 15.33 15.18
CA LEU A 57 9.79 15.18 14.00
C LEU A 57 8.33 15.05 14.45
N PRO A 58 7.63 16.17 14.72
CA PRO A 58 6.23 16.13 15.18
C PRO A 58 5.33 15.32 14.25
N LEU A 59 4.31 14.65 14.78
CA LEU A 59 3.42 13.74 14.03
C LEU A 59 2.58 14.47 12.96
N GLU A 60 2.38 15.78 13.11
CA GLU A 60 1.73 16.66 12.14
C GLU A 60 2.62 17.04 10.95
N THR A 61 3.90 16.67 10.97
CA THR A 61 4.84 17.00 9.88
C THR A 61 4.45 16.26 8.62
N ASP A 62 4.35 16.98 7.50
CA ASP A 62 4.27 16.37 6.18
C ASP A 62 5.65 15.79 5.79
N ILE A 63 5.87 14.53 6.16
CA ILE A 63 7.13 13.82 5.91
C ILE A 63 7.43 13.72 4.41
N LYS A 64 6.39 13.60 3.57
CA LYS A 64 6.57 13.52 2.11
C LYS A 64 7.22 14.81 1.58
N THR A 65 6.65 15.96 1.93
CA THR A 65 7.20 17.26 1.52
C THR A 65 8.55 17.55 2.19
N ALA A 66 8.69 17.23 3.48
CA ALA A 66 9.94 17.42 4.21
C ALA A 66 11.09 16.58 3.63
N TYR A 67 10.82 15.35 3.18
CA TYR A 67 11.81 14.50 2.50
C TYR A 67 12.25 15.09 1.16
N ALA A 68 11.29 15.56 0.35
CA ALA A 68 11.56 16.16 -0.96
C ALA A 68 12.40 17.45 -0.88
N MET A 69 12.24 18.22 0.21
CA MET A 69 13.01 19.43 0.48
C MET A 69 14.27 19.19 1.32
N GLY A 70 14.41 18.00 1.90
CA GLY A 70 15.50 17.64 2.80
C GLY A 70 16.82 17.42 2.08
N GLN A 71 17.92 17.49 2.83
CA GLN A 71 19.25 17.13 2.34
C GLN A 71 19.53 15.66 2.64
N ASP A 72 20.68 15.17 2.18
CA ASP A 72 21.12 13.79 2.38
C ASP A 72 20.99 13.32 3.83
N GLN A 73 21.29 14.16 4.82
CA GLN A 73 21.22 13.75 6.23
C GLN A 73 19.79 13.53 6.73
N GLU A 74 18.84 14.39 6.35
CA GLU A 74 17.43 14.24 6.68
C GLU A 74 16.80 13.08 5.94
N GLN A 75 17.10 12.91 4.65
CA GLN A 75 16.62 11.78 3.85
C GLN A 75 17.11 10.44 4.42
N ASN A 76 18.41 10.35 4.74
CA ASN A 76 18.98 9.19 5.44
C ASN A 76 18.31 8.96 6.79
N PHE A 77 17.94 10.01 7.51
CA PHE A 77 17.25 9.87 8.80
C PHE A 77 15.86 9.25 8.64
N ILE A 78 15.08 9.67 7.65
CA ILE A 78 13.77 9.07 7.36
C ILE A 78 13.91 7.60 6.96
N GLN A 79 14.92 7.24 6.15
CA GLN A 79 15.19 5.85 5.82
C GLN A 79 15.59 5.03 7.05
N ASN A 80 16.50 5.54 7.89
CA ASN A 80 16.90 4.88 9.14
C ASN A 80 15.73 4.71 10.11
N LEU A 81 14.79 5.66 10.13
CA LEU A 81 13.58 5.59 10.92
C LEU A 81 12.62 4.51 10.40
N ALA A 82 12.44 4.41 9.07
CA ALA A 82 11.67 3.32 8.46
C ALA A 82 12.24 1.96 8.88
N MET A 83 13.57 1.79 8.77
CA MET A 83 14.25 0.54 9.15
C MET A 83 14.08 0.24 10.64
N PHE A 84 14.26 1.23 11.52
CA PHE A 84 14.06 1.06 12.97
C PHE A 84 12.64 0.58 13.30
N LEU A 85 11.62 1.29 12.81
CA LEU A 85 10.23 0.98 13.10
C LEU A 85 9.81 -0.37 12.51
N CYS A 86 10.18 -0.67 11.27
CA CYS A 86 9.87 -1.95 10.64
C CYS A 86 10.54 -3.11 11.39
N THR A 87 11.82 -2.97 11.75
CA THR A 87 12.56 -4.00 12.51
C THR A 87 11.91 -4.23 13.86
N PHE A 88 11.69 -3.16 14.64
CA PHE A 88 11.10 -3.28 15.98
C PHE A 88 9.70 -3.88 15.92
N LEU A 89 8.83 -3.41 15.04
CA LEU A 89 7.45 -3.89 14.99
C LEU A 89 7.34 -5.31 14.42
N LYS A 90 8.28 -5.75 13.58
CA LYS A 90 8.34 -7.13 13.09
C LYS A 90 8.75 -8.11 14.19
N GLU A 91 9.78 -7.78 14.97
CA GLU A 91 10.30 -8.69 16.01
C GLU A 91 9.54 -8.59 17.34
N HIS A 92 9.03 -7.40 17.68
CA HIS A 92 8.50 -7.07 19.00
C HIS A 92 7.12 -6.39 18.97
N GLY A 93 6.43 -6.37 17.83
CA GLY A 93 5.14 -5.71 17.66
C GLY A 93 4.08 -6.15 18.68
N VAL A 94 4.02 -7.44 18.98
CA VAL A 94 3.06 -8.01 19.96
C VAL A 94 3.27 -7.44 21.37
N LEU A 95 4.50 -7.10 21.76
CA LEU A 95 4.78 -6.50 23.07
C LEU A 95 4.13 -5.12 23.21
N VAL A 96 4.06 -4.36 22.12
CA VAL A 96 3.57 -2.98 22.12
C VAL A 96 2.08 -2.86 21.81
N GLU A 97 1.41 -3.95 21.43
CA GLU A 97 -0.06 -4.01 21.34
C GLU A 97 -0.74 -3.73 22.68
N GLN A 98 -0.06 -4.00 23.81
CA GLN A 98 -0.54 -3.66 25.14
C GLN A 98 -0.47 -2.15 25.44
N ASN A 99 0.34 -1.39 24.69
CA ASN A 99 0.47 0.07 24.81
C ASN A 99 -0.07 0.75 23.55
N VAL A 100 -1.40 0.79 23.43
CA VAL A 100 -2.13 1.27 22.25
C VAL A 100 -1.68 2.67 21.78
N PRO A 101 -1.49 3.69 22.65
CA PRO A 101 -1.02 5.00 22.21
C PRO A 101 0.35 4.95 21.53
N LEU A 102 1.31 4.21 22.12
CA LEU A 102 2.66 4.07 21.56
C LEU A 102 2.62 3.36 20.21
N LEU A 103 1.86 2.27 20.10
CA LEU A 103 1.68 1.53 18.85
C LEU A 103 1.05 2.42 17.78
N LYS A 104 0.00 3.18 18.12
CA LYS A 104 -0.66 4.09 17.17
C LYS A 104 0.30 5.15 16.63
N ASN A 105 1.13 5.76 17.47
CA ASN A 105 2.10 6.76 17.02
C ASN A 105 3.20 6.14 16.13
N ALA A 106 3.70 4.96 16.49
CA ALA A 106 4.71 4.24 15.69
C ALA A 106 4.16 3.87 14.29
N LEU A 107 2.93 3.32 14.25
CA LEU A 107 2.25 3.02 12.98
C LEU A 107 1.93 4.29 12.18
N HIS A 108 1.60 5.39 12.85
CA HIS A 108 1.34 6.65 12.19
C HIS A 108 2.58 7.17 11.46
N TYR A 109 3.77 7.13 12.09
CA TYR A 109 5.02 7.44 11.40
C TYR A 109 5.23 6.52 10.19
N LEU A 110 5.07 5.21 10.33
CA LEU A 110 5.24 4.30 9.18
C LEU A 110 4.28 4.63 8.03
N VAL A 111 3.04 5.00 8.31
CA VAL A 111 2.09 5.46 7.28
C VAL A 111 2.57 6.74 6.59
N LEU A 112 3.03 7.74 7.37
CA LEU A 112 3.56 8.98 6.81
C LEU A 112 4.82 8.75 5.96
N ILE A 113 5.73 7.89 6.43
CA ILE A 113 6.95 7.52 5.70
C ILE A 113 6.61 6.71 4.43
N SER A 114 5.60 5.85 4.47
CA SER A 114 5.13 5.08 3.30
C SER A 114 4.60 5.98 2.18
N ALA A 115 4.23 7.23 2.48
CA ALA A 115 3.77 8.21 1.48
C ALA A 115 4.92 8.96 0.78
N VAL A 116 6.17 8.82 1.24
CA VAL A 116 7.35 9.44 0.62
C VAL A 116 7.59 8.87 -0.78
N ASP A 117 7.81 9.74 -1.77
CA ASP A 117 8.06 9.35 -3.17
C ASP A 117 9.50 8.83 -3.39
N GLU A 118 9.94 7.87 -2.58
CA GLU A 118 11.22 7.15 -2.68
C GLU A 118 10.95 5.64 -2.68
N VAL A 119 11.47 4.92 -3.68
CA VAL A 119 11.15 3.51 -3.92
C VAL A 119 11.78 2.62 -2.85
N GLU A 120 13.02 2.89 -2.45
CA GLU A 120 13.73 2.05 -1.47
C GLU A 120 13.11 2.18 -0.07
N ILE A 121 12.69 3.38 0.33
CA ILE A 121 11.97 3.60 1.58
C ILE A 121 10.60 2.91 1.55
N PHE A 122 9.92 2.97 0.41
CA PHE A 122 8.64 2.30 0.24
C PHE A 122 8.76 0.78 0.32
N LYS A 123 9.79 0.17 -0.26
CA LYS A 123 10.07 -1.27 -0.15
C LYS A 123 10.26 -1.71 1.30
N ILE A 124 11.02 -0.95 2.09
CA ILE A 124 11.21 -1.22 3.53
C ILE A 124 9.86 -1.24 4.25
N CYS A 125 9.01 -0.23 4.03
CA CYS A 125 7.69 -0.16 4.66
C CYS A 125 6.76 -1.27 4.17
N LEU A 126 6.79 -1.57 2.86
CA LEU A 126 5.97 -2.60 2.22
C LEU A 126 6.27 -3.98 2.81
N GLU A 127 7.52 -4.31 3.10
CA GLU A 127 7.88 -5.57 3.75
C GLU A 127 7.15 -5.72 5.09
N TYR A 128 7.16 -4.68 5.93
CA TYR A 128 6.42 -4.69 7.19
C TYR A 128 4.90 -4.80 6.97
N TRP A 129 4.33 -4.00 6.06
CA TRP A 129 2.88 -4.02 5.80
C TRP A 129 2.41 -5.38 5.27
N ASN A 130 3.20 -6.03 4.43
CA ASN A 130 2.91 -7.37 3.92
C ASN A 130 2.87 -8.40 5.08
N VAL A 131 3.89 -8.39 5.95
CA VAL A 131 3.95 -9.28 7.11
C VAL A 131 2.75 -9.05 8.04
N LEU A 132 2.50 -7.80 8.44
CA LEU A 132 1.39 -7.45 9.34
C LEU A 132 0.03 -7.87 8.77
N THR A 133 -0.24 -7.53 7.51
CA THR A 133 -1.53 -7.83 6.88
C THR A 133 -1.71 -9.34 6.68
N GLY A 134 -0.64 -10.06 6.35
CA GLY A 134 -0.64 -11.52 6.26
C GLY A 134 -0.91 -12.19 7.61
N GLU A 135 -0.35 -11.67 8.72
CA GLU A 135 -0.64 -12.16 10.07
C GLU A 135 -2.11 -11.94 10.46
N LEU A 136 -2.60 -10.71 10.31
CA LEU A 136 -3.99 -10.37 10.61
C LEU A 136 -4.98 -11.19 9.77
N TYR A 137 -4.66 -11.45 8.51
CA TYR A 137 -5.48 -12.28 7.63
C TYR A 137 -5.50 -13.76 8.07
N ARG A 138 -4.35 -14.31 8.47
CA ARG A 138 -4.26 -15.68 8.98
C ARG A 138 -5.10 -15.85 10.24
N GLU A 139 -5.08 -14.89 11.17
CA GLU A 139 -5.90 -14.94 12.39
C GLU A 139 -7.40 -15.06 12.11
N VAL A 140 -7.91 -14.27 11.16
CA VAL A 140 -9.33 -14.33 10.75
C VAL A 140 -9.66 -15.67 10.09
N SER A 141 -8.74 -16.19 9.27
CA SER A 141 -8.94 -17.47 8.56
C SER A 141 -8.97 -18.67 9.51
N TYR A 142 -8.15 -18.65 10.56
CA TYR A 142 -8.12 -19.71 11.58
C TYR A 142 -9.26 -19.62 12.60
N ALA A 143 -9.88 -18.45 12.79
CA ALA A 143 -11.00 -18.26 13.71
C ALA A 143 -12.31 -18.96 13.26
N GLY A 144 -12.35 -19.48 12.02
CA GLY A 144 -13.52 -20.16 11.45
C GLY A 144 -14.68 -19.21 11.14
N PRO A 145 -15.67 -19.62 10.33
CA PRO A 145 -16.85 -18.82 10.02
C PRO A 145 -17.79 -18.85 11.23
N ASN A 146 -17.49 -18.06 12.26
CA ASN A 146 -18.40 -17.90 13.38
C ASN A 146 -19.41 -16.79 13.02
N PRO A 147 -20.72 -17.06 12.85
CA PRO A 147 -21.68 -16.12 12.26
C PRO A 147 -22.00 -14.89 13.11
N ASN A 148 -21.39 -14.74 14.29
CA ASN A 148 -21.72 -13.69 15.26
C ASN A 148 -20.93 -12.38 15.09
N PHE A 149 -20.28 -12.14 13.95
CA PHE A 149 -19.50 -10.92 13.71
C PHE A 149 -20.30 -9.74 13.11
N PHE A 150 -21.63 -9.81 13.10
CA PHE A 150 -22.51 -8.68 12.79
C PHE A 150 -23.46 -8.41 13.97
N GLY A 151 -23.09 -7.50 14.87
CA GLY A 151 -23.99 -6.99 15.92
C GLY A 151 -23.28 -6.73 17.23
N GLY A 152 -23.34 -5.48 17.71
CA GLY A 152 -22.67 -5.06 18.94
C GLY A 152 -23.13 -5.78 20.21
N GLY A 153 -22.23 -5.80 21.20
CA GLY A 153 -22.54 -6.09 22.59
C GLY A 153 -21.86 -7.34 23.17
N GLY A 154 -20.85 -7.12 24.02
CA GLY A 154 -20.57 -7.98 25.18
C GLY A 154 -19.59 -9.15 24.99
N GLY A 155 -18.32 -8.92 25.38
CA GLY A 155 -17.51 -9.82 26.20
C GLY A 155 -17.20 -11.24 25.71
N GLY A 156 -15.99 -11.45 25.18
CA GLY A 156 -15.36 -12.78 25.05
C GLY A 156 -14.32 -12.84 23.94
N GLY A 157 -13.04 -12.81 24.29
CA GLY A 157 -11.92 -12.74 23.34
C GLY A 157 -11.78 -13.93 22.40
N GLY A 158 -11.41 -13.63 21.16
CA GLY A 158 -10.99 -14.60 20.13
C GLY A 158 -10.98 -13.97 18.74
N GLY A 159 -9.80 -13.53 18.27
CA GLY A 159 -9.54 -13.13 16.88
C GLY A 159 -9.91 -11.69 16.46
N GLY A 160 -11.07 -11.16 16.87
CA GLY A 160 -11.52 -9.84 16.37
C GLY A 160 -10.84 -8.60 16.97
N GLY A 161 -10.27 -8.73 18.17
CA GLY A 161 -9.78 -7.58 18.95
C GLY A 161 -8.47 -6.98 18.43
N ARG A 162 -7.53 -7.80 17.98
CA ARG A 162 -6.21 -7.36 17.50
C ARG A 162 -6.36 -6.50 16.25
N ARG A 163 -7.19 -6.92 15.30
CA ARG A 163 -7.48 -6.16 14.06
C ARG A 163 -7.97 -4.74 14.34
N LEU A 164 -8.83 -4.55 15.35
CA LEU A 164 -9.38 -3.22 15.68
C LEU A 164 -8.28 -2.23 16.09
N LEU A 165 -7.15 -2.70 16.61
CA LEU A 165 -6.00 -1.85 16.94
C LEU A 165 -5.37 -1.20 15.68
N TYR A 166 -5.46 -1.89 14.54
CA TYR A 166 -4.83 -1.49 13.28
C TYR A 166 -5.80 -0.85 12.28
N GLN A 167 -7.10 -0.83 12.56
CA GLN A 167 -8.12 -0.43 11.57
C GLN A 167 -7.83 0.95 10.92
N ASP A 168 -7.52 1.96 11.73
CA ASP A 168 -7.23 3.32 11.26
C ASP A 168 -6.00 3.38 10.34
N CYS A 169 -4.93 2.64 10.66
CA CYS A 169 -3.73 2.64 9.83
C CYS A 169 -3.92 1.82 8.55
N LEU A 170 -4.62 0.68 8.61
CA LEU A 170 -4.87 -0.18 7.45
C LEU A 170 -5.69 0.53 6.37
N ASN A 171 -6.65 1.38 6.76
CA ASN A 171 -7.37 2.24 5.81
C ASN A 171 -6.41 3.16 5.02
N ARG A 172 -5.48 3.82 5.72
CA ARG A 172 -4.48 4.69 5.09
C ARG A 172 -3.49 3.89 4.24
N VAL A 173 -3.07 2.71 4.70
CA VAL A 173 -2.20 1.81 3.93
C VAL A 173 -2.89 1.35 2.65
N ARG A 174 -4.19 0.99 2.68
CA ARG A 174 -4.97 0.71 1.45
C ARG A 174 -4.89 1.86 0.46
N TYR A 175 -5.14 3.09 0.94
CA TYR A 175 -5.07 4.27 0.10
C TYR A 175 -3.69 4.44 -0.56
N ILE A 176 -2.61 4.23 0.19
CA ILE A 176 -1.23 4.30 -0.33
C ILE A 176 -0.97 3.19 -1.37
N MET A 177 -1.33 1.95 -1.05
CA MET A 177 -1.13 0.80 -1.96
C MET A 177 -1.86 0.99 -3.29
N ILE A 178 -3.09 1.52 -3.26
CA ILE A 178 -3.86 1.84 -4.47
C ILE A 178 -3.22 3.00 -5.24
N SER A 179 -2.80 4.06 -4.54
CA SER A 179 -2.26 5.27 -5.18
C SER A 179 -0.87 5.07 -5.80
N ARG A 180 -0.12 4.07 -5.34
CA ARG A 180 1.28 3.83 -5.72
C ARG A 180 1.51 2.47 -6.36
N MET A 181 0.45 1.76 -6.77
CA MET A 181 0.57 0.41 -7.33
C MET A 181 1.63 0.37 -8.44
N ALA A 182 2.57 -0.56 -8.33
CA ALA A 182 3.60 -0.75 -9.34
C ALA A 182 3.00 -1.33 -10.62
N LYS A 183 3.68 -1.09 -11.75
CA LYS A 183 3.24 -1.55 -13.06
C LYS A 183 3.23 -3.08 -13.14
N PRO A 184 2.11 -3.71 -13.52
CA PRO A 184 2.04 -5.15 -13.76
C PRO A 184 2.73 -5.56 -15.07
N GLU A 185 3.12 -6.83 -15.22
CA GLU A 185 3.88 -7.29 -16.39
C GLU A 185 3.05 -7.37 -17.68
N GLU A 186 1.73 -7.42 -17.55
CA GLU A 186 0.78 -7.49 -18.66
C GLU A 186 0.55 -6.12 -19.34
N VAL A 187 0.99 -5.01 -18.73
CA VAL A 187 0.82 -3.66 -19.27
C VAL A 187 2.06 -3.24 -20.05
N LEU A 188 1.90 -3.14 -21.37
CA LEU A 188 2.98 -2.81 -22.31
C LEU A 188 3.03 -1.33 -22.69
N VAL A 189 1.92 -0.61 -22.56
CA VAL A 189 1.80 0.81 -22.94
C VAL A 189 2.06 1.68 -21.71
N VAL A 190 3.09 2.52 -21.78
CA VAL A 190 3.53 3.39 -20.67
C VAL A 190 3.89 4.79 -21.15
N GLU A 191 3.88 5.75 -20.23
CA GLU A 191 4.45 7.08 -20.43
C GLU A 191 5.96 7.02 -20.17
N ASN A 192 6.79 7.48 -21.12
CA ASN A 192 8.24 7.61 -20.93
C ASN A 192 8.61 8.94 -20.23
N ASP A 193 9.89 9.13 -19.93
CA ASP A 193 10.40 10.35 -19.28
C ASP A 193 10.17 11.64 -20.09
N ASN A 194 9.91 11.51 -21.40
CA ASN A 194 9.59 12.63 -22.29
C ASN A 194 8.08 12.97 -22.32
N GLY A 195 7.25 12.21 -21.59
CA GLY A 195 5.78 12.36 -21.58
C GLY A 195 5.10 11.76 -22.83
N GLU A 196 5.79 10.89 -23.56
CA GLU A 196 5.27 10.21 -24.75
C GLU A 196 4.77 8.81 -24.37
N VAL A 197 3.67 8.40 -25.00
CA VAL A 197 3.13 7.06 -24.82
C VAL A 197 3.92 6.10 -25.71
N VAL A 198 4.65 5.18 -25.10
CA VAL A 198 5.52 4.22 -25.77
C VAL A 198 5.20 2.79 -25.36
N ARG A 199 5.68 1.86 -26.18
CA ARG A 199 5.65 0.43 -25.88
C ARG A 199 6.93 0.00 -25.16
N GLU A 200 6.79 -0.62 -24.00
CA GLU A 200 7.91 -1.14 -23.21
C GLU A 200 7.88 -2.68 -23.18
N PHE A 201 8.96 -3.31 -23.62
CA PHE A 201 9.14 -4.77 -23.58
C PHE A 201 10.10 -5.25 -22.48
N MET A 202 10.89 -4.34 -21.92
CA MET A 202 11.90 -4.71 -20.95
C MET A 202 11.23 -5.05 -19.62
N LYS A 203 11.51 -6.26 -19.12
CA LYS A 203 11.04 -6.71 -17.81
C LYS A 203 12.12 -6.40 -16.77
N ASP A 204 11.88 -5.39 -15.94
CA ASP A 204 12.68 -5.16 -14.75
C ASP A 204 12.22 -6.11 -13.62
N THR A 205 13.14 -6.97 -13.17
CA THR A 205 12.86 -7.98 -12.14
C THR A 205 12.53 -7.34 -10.79
N ASP A 206 13.17 -6.21 -10.46
CA ASP A 206 12.93 -5.49 -9.22
C ASP A 206 11.51 -4.88 -9.19
N SER A 207 11.11 -4.22 -10.27
CA SER A 207 9.75 -3.72 -10.47
C SER A 207 8.68 -4.83 -10.41
N ILE A 208 8.96 -6.01 -10.98
CA ILE A 208 8.04 -7.16 -10.92
C ILE A 208 7.88 -7.67 -9.48
N ASN A 209 8.97 -7.75 -8.73
CA ASN A 209 8.91 -8.18 -7.32
C ASN A 209 8.18 -7.15 -6.46
N LEU A 210 8.39 -5.86 -6.71
CA LEU A 210 7.62 -4.80 -6.07
C LEU A 210 6.12 -4.96 -6.33
N TYR A 211 5.71 -5.14 -7.59
CA TYR A 211 4.31 -5.39 -7.95
C TYR A 211 3.74 -6.61 -7.22
N LYS A 212 4.46 -7.74 -7.19
CA LYS A 212 4.02 -8.96 -6.48
C LYS A 212 3.77 -8.72 -4.99
N ASN A 213 4.70 -8.03 -4.32
CA ASN A 213 4.56 -7.71 -2.89
C ASN A 213 3.41 -6.73 -2.63
N MET A 214 3.24 -5.71 -3.49
CA MET A 214 2.12 -4.77 -3.39
C MET A 214 0.78 -5.47 -3.62
N ARG A 215 0.70 -6.34 -4.64
CA ARG A 215 -0.48 -7.14 -4.95
C ARG A 215 -0.86 -8.03 -3.77
N GLU A 216 0.08 -8.79 -3.23
CA GLU A 216 -0.20 -9.66 -2.08
C GLU A 216 -0.71 -8.86 -0.87
N THR A 217 -0.04 -7.75 -0.55
CA THR A 217 -0.46 -6.85 0.54
C THR A 217 -1.87 -6.31 0.33
N LEU A 218 -2.19 -5.84 -0.89
CA LEU A 218 -3.51 -5.31 -1.21
C LEU A 218 -4.59 -6.39 -1.22
N VAL A 219 -4.25 -7.63 -1.60
CA VAL A 219 -5.14 -8.79 -1.49
C VAL A 219 -5.45 -9.11 -0.02
N TYR A 220 -4.46 -9.13 0.87
CA TYR A 220 -4.72 -9.31 2.31
C TYR A 220 -5.58 -8.16 2.87
N LEU A 221 -5.27 -6.91 2.53
CA LEU A 221 -6.07 -5.76 2.92
C LEU A 221 -7.51 -5.88 2.41
N THR A 222 -7.74 -6.37 1.20
CA THR A 222 -9.08 -6.55 0.64
C THR A 222 -9.86 -7.63 1.37
N HIS A 223 -9.23 -8.75 1.74
CA HIS A 223 -9.89 -9.75 2.58
C HIS A 223 -10.21 -9.24 3.98
N LEU A 224 -9.34 -8.40 4.54
CA LEU A 224 -9.60 -7.79 5.85
C LEU A 224 -10.82 -6.86 5.75
N ASP A 225 -10.91 -5.98 4.76
CA ASP A 225 -12.03 -5.05 4.61
C ASP A 225 -12.28 -4.70 3.14
N TYR A 226 -13.09 -5.52 2.46
CA TYR A 226 -13.35 -5.33 1.04
C TYR A 226 -14.21 -4.09 0.78
N ALA A 227 -15.11 -3.73 1.71
CA ALA A 227 -15.97 -2.57 1.59
C ALA A 227 -15.14 -1.27 1.60
N ASP A 228 -14.12 -1.20 2.45
CA ASP A 228 -13.18 -0.06 2.45
C ASP A 228 -12.34 -0.03 1.16
N THR A 229 -11.85 -1.17 0.67
CA THR A 229 -11.17 -1.25 -0.64
C THR A 229 -12.08 -0.76 -1.78
N GLU A 230 -13.31 -1.28 -1.87
CA GLU A 230 -14.30 -0.91 -2.90
C GLU A 230 -14.61 0.60 -2.84
N ARG A 231 -14.80 1.14 -1.63
CA ARG A 231 -15.05 2.57 -1.42
C ARG A 231 -13.89 3.43 -1.92
N ILE A 232 -12.64 3.11 -1.54
CA ILE A 232 -11.46 3.89 -1.97
C ILE A 232 -11.31 3.84 -3.49
N MET A 233 -11.36 2.64 -4.09
CA MET A 233 -11.22 2.49 -5.54
C MET A 233 -12.33 3.22 -6.31
N THR A 234 -13.56 3.15 -5.83
CA THR A 234 -14.72 3.85 -6.43
C THR A 234 -14.56 5.36 -6.33
N GLU A 235 -14.18 5.90 -5.16
CA GLU A 235 -13.94 7.33 -4.96
C GLU A 235 -12.83 7.84 -5.90
N LYS A 236 -11.70 7.13 -5.97
CA LYS A 236 -10.60 7.50 -6.89
C LYS A 236 -11.03 7.44 -8.35
N LEU A 237 -11.83 6.44 -8.75
CA LEU A 237 -12.34 6.35 -10.12
C LEU A 237 -13.25 7.53 -10.46
N GLN A 238 -14.13 7.92 -9.54
CA GLN A 238 -14.98 9.10 -9.73
C GLN A 238 -14.15 10.38 -9.89
N ASN A 239 -13.05 10.52 -9.14
CA ASN A 239 -12.11 11.65 -9.29
C ASN A 239 -11.37 11.64 -10.65
N GLN A 240 -11.21 10.47 -11.29
CA GLN A 240 -10.71 10.40 -12.67
C GLN A 240 -11.80 10.85 -13.68
N VAL A 241 -13.04 10.40 -13.49
CA VAL A 241 -14.17 10.69 -14.40
C VAL A 241 -14.58 12.16 -14.37
N ASN A 242 -14.71 12.75 -13.17
CA ASN A 242 -15.07 14.16 -13.01
C ASN A 242 -13.91 15.12 -13.37
N GLY A 243 -12.69 14.60 -13.51
CA GLY A 243 -11.50 15.34 -13.91
C GLY A 243 -10.71 16.00 -12.77
N SER A 244 -11.11 15.87 -11.50
CA SER A 244 -10.44 16.52 -10.37
C SER A 244 -9.03 15.97 -10.11
N GLU A 245 -8.81 14.68 -10.36
CA GLU A 245 -7.52 14.01 -10.19
C GLU A 245 -7.03 13.34 -11.49
N TRP A 246 -7.59 13.72 -12.64
CA TRP A 246 -7.26 13.11 -13.93
C TRP A 246 -5.78 13.26 -14.27
N SER A 247 -5.08 12.14 -14.39
CA SER A 247 -3.76 12.04 -15.01
C SER A 247 -3.53 10.59 -15.48
N TRP A 248 -2.65 10.39 -16.46
CA TRP A 248 -2.31 9.05 -16.93
C TRP A 248 -1.76 8.19 -15.80
N LYS A 249 -0.83 8.76 -15.02
CA LYS A 249 -0.27 8.12 -13.82
C LYS A 249 -1.35 7.67 -12.84
N ASN A 250 -2.29 8.54 -12.46
CA ASN A 250 -3.31 8.22 -11.46
C ASN A 250 -4.32 7.18 -11.97
N LEU A 251 -4.72 7.27 -13.25
CA LEU A 251 -5.59 6.25 -13.85
C LEU A 251 -4.89 4.89 -13.90
N ASN A 252 -3.63 4.87 -14.35
CA ASN A 252 -2.80 3.67 -14.44
C ASN A 252 -2.68 2.98 -13.08
N THR A 253 -2.20 3.68 -12.05
CA THR A 253 -2.00 3.07 -10.72
C THR A 253 -3.32 2.55 -10.13
N LEU A 254 -4.42 3.28 -10.32
CA LEU A 254 -5.75 2.85 -9.92
C LEU A 254 -6.17 1.56 -10.63
N CYS A 255 -6.06 1.49 -11.96
CA CYS A 255 -6.49 0.33 -12.72
C CYS A 255 -5.59 -0.89 -12.48
N TRP A 256 -4.29 -0.67 -12.27
CA TRP A 256 -3.36 -1.71 -11.83
C TRP A 256 -3.78 -2.30 -10.48
N ALA A 257 -4.17 -1.45 -9.53
CA ALA A 257 -4.67 -1.86 -8.23
C ALA A 257 -6.01 -2.60 -8.33
N ILE A 258 -6.92 -2.15 -9.19
CA ILE A 258 -8.19 -2.83 -9.46
C ILE A 258 -7.94 -4.22 -10.04
N GLY A 259 -7.05 -4.37 -11.02
CA GLY A 259 -6.74 -5.68 -11.60
C GLY A 259 -6.03 -6.62 -10.61
N SER A 260 -5.17 -6.09 -9.74
CA SER A 260 -4.34 -6.91 -8.85
C SER A 260 -5.12 -7.65 -7.76
N ILE A 261 -6.31 -7.15 -7.38
CA ILE A 261 -7.20 -7.76 -6.37
C ILE A 261 -8.18 -8.79 -6.94
N SER A 262 -8.02 -9.21 -8.20
CA SER A 262 -8.88 -10.22 -8.82
C SER A 262 -8.96 -11.49 -7.97
N GLY A 263 -10.20 -11.93 -7.68
CA GLY A 263 -10.48 -13.09 -6.84
C GLY A 263 -10.47 -12.85 -5.33
N ALA A 264 -10.14 -11.64 -4.86
CA ALA A 264 -10.17 -11.31 -3.43
C ALA A 264 -11.57 -10.94 -2.90
N MET A 265 -12.57 -10.84 -3.80
CA MET A 265 -13.97 -10.56 -3.47
C MET A 265 -14.87 -11.77 -3.77
N HIS A 266 -15.99 -11.85 -3.04
CA HIS A 266 -17.07 -12.77 -3.39
C HIS A 266 -17.63 -12.43 -4.77
N GLU A 267 -18.13 -13.44 -5.48
CA GLU A 267 -18.53 -13.30 -6.89
C GLU A 267 -19.62 -12.23 -7.11
N GLU A 268 -20.57 -12.09 -6.19
CA GLU A 268 -21.63 -11.07 -6.28
C GLU A 268 -21.11 -9.64 -6.06
N ASP A 269 -20.23 -9.44 -5.08
CA ASP A 269 -19.59 -8.14 -4.82
C ASP A 269 -18.63 -7.77 -5.94
N GLU A 270 -17.80 -8.72 -6.39
CA GLU A 270 -16.90 -8.54 -7.53
C GLU A 270 -17.68 -8.14 -8.79
N LYS A 271 -18.81 -8.81 -9.05
CA LYS A 271 -19.70 -8.46 -10.16
C LYS A 271 -20.23 -7.03 -10.04
N ARG A 272 -20.76 -6.62 -8.89
CA ARG A 272 -21.27 -5.26 -8.68
C ARG A 272 -20.17 -4.22 -8.91
N PHE A 273 -19.01 -4.46 -8.32
CA PHE A 273 -17.85 -3.58 -8.42
C PHE A 273 -17.38 -3.43 -9.87
N LEU A 274 -17.17 -4.53 -10.60
CA LEU A 274 -16.67 -4.50 -11.97
C LEU A 274 -17.64 -3.86 -12.97
N VAL A 275 -18.95 -4.04 -12.80
CA VAL A 275 -19.94 -3.37 -13.64
C VAL A 275 -19.79 -1.85 -13.54
N THR A 276 -19.59 -1.33 -12.33
CA THR A 276 -19.36 0.11 -12.10
C THR A 276 -18.03 0.55 -12.73
N VAL A 277 -16.94 -0.15 -12.41
CA VAL A 277 -15.60 0.20 -12.89
C VAL A 277 -15.57 0.29 -14.42
N ILE A 278 -16.06 -0.73 -15.11
CA ILE A 278 -15.88 -0.78 -16.55
C ILE A 278 -16.84 0.16 -17.27
N LYS A 279 -18.04 0.38 -16.72
CA LYS A 279 -18.95 1.40 -17.25
C LYS A 279 -18.32 2.79 -17.18
N ASP A 280 -17.69 3.13 -16.06
CA ASP A 280 -17.04 4.42 -15.85
C ASP A 280 -15.79 4.57 -16.73
N LEU A 281 -14.97 3.52 -16.88
CA LEU A 281 -13.81 3.54 -17.78
C LEU A 281 -14.22 3.66 -19.26
N LEU A 282 -15.27 2.96 -19.70
CA LEU A 282 -15.80 3.11 -21.06
C LEU A 282 -16.35 4.53 -21.27
N GLY A 283 -17.09 5.07 -20.30
CA GLY A 283 -17.57 6.45 -20.34
C GLY A 283 -16.42 7.47 -20.43
N LEU A 284 -15.36 7.25 -19.66
CA LEU A 284 -14.14 8.06 -19.67
C LEU A 284 -13.43 7.99 -21.04
N CYS A 285 -13.37 6.81 -21.65
CA CYS A 285 -12.81 6.59 -22.98
C CYS A 285 -13.55 7.35 -24.08
N GLU A 286 -14.88 7.48 -23.97
CA GLU A 286 -15.70 8.28 -24.89
C GLU A 286 -15.57 9.79 -24.61
N GLN A 287 -15.46 10.18 -23.34
CA GLN A 287 -15.32 11.58 -22.91
C GLN A 287 -13.97 12.20 -23.30
N LYS A 288 -12.87 11.46 -23.13
CA LYS A 288 -11.51 11.97 -23.37
C LYS A 288 -11.16 11.91 -24.85
N ARG A 289 -10.58 13.01 -25.34
CA ARG A 289 -10.13 13.18 -26.73
C ARG A 289 -8.60 13.04 -26.82
N GLY A 290 -8.10 12.74 -28.00
CA GLY A 290 -6.67 12.56 -28.26
C GLY A 290 -6.26 11.09 -28.25
N LYS A 291 -5.32 10.73 -29.12
CA LYS A 291 -4.88 9.34 -29.31
C LYS A 291 -4.27 8.77 -28.04
N ASP A 292 -3.37 9.52 -27.41
CA ASP A 292 -2.64 9.11 -26.20
C ASP A 292 -3.60 8.84 -25.03
N ASN A 293 -4.55 9.75 -24.79
CA ASN A 293 -5.59 9.56 -23.78
C ASN A 293 -6.39 8.28 -24.03
N LYS A 294 -6.80 8.04 -25.29
CA LYS A 294 -7.56 6.83 -25.65
C LYS A 294 -6.72 5.57 -25.49
N ALA A 295 -5.44 5.60 -25.88
CA ALA A 295 -4.52 4.48 -25.73
C ALA A 295 -4.33 4.09 -24.26
N ILE A 296 -4.12 5.09 -23.38
CA ILE A 296 -3.98 4.85 -21.93
C ILE A 296 -5.26 4.28 -21.32
N ILE A 297 -6.44 4.85 -21.64
CA ILE A 297 -7.71 4.35 -21.09
C ILE A 297 -8.01 2.95 -21.62
N ALA A 298 -7.78 2.71 -22.91
CA ALA A 298 -7.94 1.39 -23.53
C ALA A 298 -7.05 0.34 -22.86
N SER A 299 -5.75 0.62 -22.72
CA SER A 299 -4.79 -0.25 -22.03
C SER A 299 -5.28 -0.64 -20.63
N ASN A 300 -5.77 0.32 -19.85
CA ASN A 300 -6.31 0.06 -18.52
C ASN A 300 -7.59 -0.79 -18.53
N ILE A 301 -8.52 -0.55 -19.46
CA ILE A 301 -9.72 -1.38 -19.63
C ILE A 301 -9.32 -2.82 -19.98
N MET A 302 -8.40 -2.98 -20.95
CA MET A 302 -7.91 -4.29 -21.39
C MET A 302 -7.25 -5.05 -20.24
N TYR A 303 -6.38 -4.38 -19.49
CA TYR A 303 -5.74 -4.97 -18.31
C TYR A 303 -6.77 -5.40 -17.27
N VAL A 304 -7.65 -4.50 -16.81
CA VAL A 304 -8.67 -4.84 -15.79
C VAL A 304 -9.50 -6.01 -16.29
N VAL A 305 -10.06 -5.93 -17.49
CA VAL A 305 -10.91 -7.00 -18.01
C VAL A 305 -10.16 -8.33 -18.15
N GLY A 306 -8.90 -8.30 -18.58
CA GLY A 306 -8.03 -9.48 -18.68
C GLY A 306 -7.80 -10.18 -17.34
N GLN A 307 -7.75 -9.43 -16.24
CA GLN A 307 -7.56 -9.97 -14.90
C GLN A 307 -8.82 -10.65 -14.31
N TYR A 308 -10.01 -10.45 -14.88
CA TYR A 308 -11.28 -10.96 -14.34
C TYR A 308 -11.99 -12.00 -15.25
N PRO A 309 -11.38 -13.17 -15.54
CA PRO A 309 -11.98 -14.17 -16.42
C PRO A 309 -13.22 -14.86 -15.80
N ARG A 310 -13.40 -14.84 -14.47
CA ARG A 310 -14.61 -15.33 -13.81
C ARG A 310 -15.83 -14.50 -14.22
N PHE A 311 -15.73 -13.18 -14.11
CA PHE A 311 -16.78 -12.24 -14.50
C PHE A 311 -17.16 -12.37 -15.99
N LEU A 312 -16.16 -12.41 -16.87
CA LEU A 312 -16.41 -12.51 -18.32
C LEU A 312 -17.16 -13.78 -18.71
N ARG A 313 -16.82 -14.92 -18.09
CA ARG A 313 -17.51 -16.20 -18.34
C ARG A 313 -18.98 -16.17 -17.96
N ALA A 314 -19.34 -15.42 -16.92
CA ALA A 314 -20.73 -15.27 -16.47
C ALA A 314 -21.52 -14.22 -17.27
N HIS A 315 -20.86 -13.34 -18.04
CA HIS A 315 -21.49 -12.17 -18.67
C HIS A 315 -21.21 -12.06 -20.18
N TRP A 316 -21.84 -12.95 -20.97
CA TRP A 316 -21.64 -13.01 -22.43
C TRP A 316 -21.78 -11.68 -23.18
N LYS A 317 -22.83 -10.88 -22.89
CA LYS A 317 -23.03 -9.57 -23.55
C LYS A 317 -21.83 -8.66 -23.31
N PHE A 318 -21.28 -8.71 -22.11
CA PHE A 318 -20.15 -7.91 -21.70
C PHE A 318 -18.87 -8.38 -22.40
N LEU A 319 -18.60 -9.68 -22.37
CA LEU A 319 -17.48 -10.29 -23.10
C LEU A 319 -17.53 -9.91 -24.59
N LYS A 320 -18.70 -9.98 -25.23
CA LYS A 320 -18.87 -9.57 -26.62
C LYS A 320 -18.53 -8.09 -26.84
N THR A 321 -18.99 -7.19 -25.97
CA THR A 321 -18.66 -5.76 -26.06
C THR A 321 -17.17 -5.51 -25.91
N VAL A 322 -16.52 -6.15 -24.93
CA VAL A 322 -15.08 -6.05 -24.73
C VAL A 322 -14.33 -6.55 -25.96
N VAL A 323 -14.66 -7.74 -26.47
CA VAL A 323 -13.98 -8.33 -27.64
C VAL A 323 -14.16 -7.45 -28.88
N ASN A 324 -15.35 -6.88 -29.10
CA ASN A 324 -15.55 -5.91 -30.17
C ASN A 324 -14.68 -4.66 -29.98
N LYS A 325 -14.55 -4.16 -28.75
CA LYS A 325 -13.69 -3.02 -28.44
C LYS A 325 -12.21 -3.34 -28.62
N LEU A 326 -11.78 -4.57 -28.28
CA LEU A 326 -10.42 -5.06 -28.59
C LEU A 326 -10.17 -5.05 -30.10
N PHE A 327 -11.13 -5.49 -30.91
CA PHE A 327 -11.01 -5.37 -32.37
C PHE A 327 -10.95 -3.93 -32.84
N GLU A 328 -11.71 -3.00 -32.26
CA GLU A 328 -11.57 -1.58 -32.55
C GLU A 328 -10.14 -1.08 -32.22
N PHE A 329 -9.60 -1.45 -31.05
CA PHE A 329 -8.24 -1.07 -30.63
C PHE A 329 -7.14 -1.68 -31.51
N MET A 330 -7.35 -2.87 -32.07
CA MET A 330 -6.42 -3.48 -33.05
C MET A 330 -6.32 -2.69 -34.36
N HIS A 331 -7.31 -1.85 -34.70
CA HIS A 331 -7.24 -0.97 -35.87
C HIS A 331 -6.60 0.39 -35.54
N GLU A 332 -6.29 0.66 -34.28
CA GLU A 332 -5.67 1.91 -33.85
C GLU A 332 -4.19 1.91 -34.21
N THR A 333 -3.66 3.02 -34.75
CA THR A 333 -2.27 3.09 -35.25
C THR A 333 -1.26 3.43 -34.17
N HIS A 334 -1.64 3.38 -32.89
CA HIS A 334 -0.77 3.77 -31.79
C HIS A 334 0.09 2.58 -31.33
N ASP A 335 1.40 2.80 -31.21
CA ASP A 335 2.34 1.75 -30.80
C ASP A 335 1.97 1.15 -29.43
N GLY A 336 1.93 -0.18 -29.36
CA GLY A 336 1.64 -0.96 -28.16
C GLY A 336 0.16 -1.19 -27.83
N VAL A 337 -0.78 -0.51 -28.50
CA VAL A 337 -2.23 -0.74 -28.29
C VAL A 337 -2.73 -2.00 -29.04
N GLN A 338 -2.09 -2.35 -30.15
CA GLN A 338 -2.46 -3.50 -30.98
C GLN A 338 -2.02 -4.85 -30.38
N ASP A 339 -1.02 -4.82 -29.51
CA ASP A 339 -0.39 -5.99 -28.89
C ASP A 339 -1.01 -6.32 -27.53
#